data_AF-A0A662XMB1-F1
#
_entry.id   AF-A0A662XMB1-F1
#
_cell.length_a   1.000
_cell.length_b   1.000
_cell.length_c   1.000
_cell.angle_alpha   90.00
_cell.angle_beta   90.00
_cell.angle_gamma   90.00
#
_symmetry.space_group_name_H-M   'P 1'
#
loop_
_entity.id
_entity.type
_entity.pdbx_description
1 polymer ?
#
loop_
_entity_poly.entity_id
_entity_poly.type
_entity_poly.pdbx_seq_one_letter_code
_entity_poly.pdbx_strand_id
1 'polypeptide(L)'
;MVLTIRKPAPAFTADAVVDGEFKSVSLSDYKGKYVVLFFYPMDFTFVCPTEICAFSDRVEEFKKLNTQVIGCSVDSKFAHLAWINTPRKKGGLGEMNIPLVADVAKDVVTKYQVTVEDGEEVGVAFRGLFIIDKEGILRQITINDLPIGRNVDEVLRLIEAFQFHEEHGDVCPANWKKGKKGMTANPKDSIKYFETLEEPTKKRKLTK
;
A
#
# COMPACT_ATOMS: atom_id res chain seq x y z
N MET A 1 12.08 8.96 15.18
CA MET A 1 10.79 8.43 15.69
C MET A 1 10.57 7.10 15.00
N VAL A 2 10.32 6.00 15.72
CA VAL A 2 10.10 4.67 15.11
C VAL A 2 8.66 4.57 14.62
N LEU A 3 8.44 4.03 13.42
CA LEU A 3 7.10 3.75 12.93
C LEU A 3 6.46 2.61 13.73
N THR A 4 5.25 2.84 14.25
CA THR A 4 4.55 1.83 15.05
C THR A 4 3.10 1.72 14.61
N ILE A 5 2.65 0.49 14.35
CA ILE A 5 1.25 0.17 14.09
C ILE A 5 0.38 0.67 15.27
N ARG A 6 -0.80 1.21 14.97
CA ARG A 6 -1.73 1.87 15.92
C ARG A 6 -1.28 3.25 16.42
N LYS A 7 -0.26 3.86 15.81
CA LYS A 7 0.10 5.27 16.03
C LYS A 7 -0.26 6.11 14.79
N PRO A 8 -0.40 7.44 14.93
CA PRO A 8 -0.59 8.32 13.79
C PRO A 8 0.53 8.12 12.75
N ALA A 9 0.15 8.04 11.48
CA ALA A 9 1.10 8.02 10.38
C ALA A 9 1.84 9.37 10.29
N PRO A 10 3.14 9.40 9.95
CA PRO A 10 3.87 10.65 9.81
C PRO A 10 3.23 11.60 8.80
N ALA A 11 3.00 12.84 9.22
CA ALA A 11 2.44 13.88 8.37
C ALA A 11 3.44 14.33 7.31
N PHE A 12 2.93 14.61 6.11
CA PHE A 12 3.67 15.24 5.03
C PHE A 12 2.77 16.20 4.25
N THR A 13 3.42 17.17 3.62
CA THR A 13 2.89 18.03 2.56
C THR A 13 3.99 18.12 1.52
N ALA A 14 3.68 17.75 0.28
CA ALA A 14 4.66 17.73 -0.80
C ALA A 14 4.01 18.06 -2.13
N ASP A 15 4.83 18.44 -3.11
CA ASP A 15 4.36 18.55 -4.48
C ASP A 15 4.06 17.17 -5.06
N ALA A 16 3.05 17.09 -5.91
CA ALA A 16 2.66 15.88 -6.61
C ALA A 16 2.20 16.19 -8.03
N VAL A 17 2.18 15.17 -8.89
CA VAL A 17 1.43 15.19 -10.14
C VAL A 17 0.09 14.51 -9.90
N VAL A 18 -1.01 15.24 -10.15
CA VAL A 18 -2.39 14.78 -9.97
C VAL A 18 -3.18 15.18 -11.21
N ASP A 19 -3.74 14.20 -11.91
CA ASP A 19 -4.47 14.40 -13.17
C ASP A 19 -3.66 15.19 -14.21
N GLY A 20 -2.34 14.97 -14.26
CA GLY A 20 -1.42 15.66 -15.17
C GLY A 20 -1.00 17.07 -14.74
N GLU A 21 -1.47 17.57 -13.60
CA GLU A 21 -1.15 18.90 -13.09
C GLU A 21 -0.28 18.84 -11.83
N PHE A 22 0.51 19.90 -11.58
CA PHE A 22 1.25 20.05 -10.34
C PHE A 22 0.32 20.56 -9.23
N LYS A 23 0.21 19.79 -8.15
CA LYS A 23 -0.59 20.14 -6.95
C LYS A 23 0.22 19.90 -5.69
N SER A 24 -0.12 20.63 -4.62
CA SER A 24 0.35 20.28 -3.28
C SER A 24 -0.61 19.25 -2.68
N VAL A 25 -0.07 18.17 -2.13
CA VAL A 25 -0.84 17.09 -1.50
C VAL A 25 -0.33 16.91 -0.07
N SER A 26 -1.26 16.88 0.88
CA SER A 26 -1.02 16.56 2.28
C SER A 26 -1.73 15.27 2.68
N LEU A 27 -1.13 14.51 3.59
CA LEU A 27 -1.81 13.32 4.15
C LEU A 27 -3.16 13.67 4.80
N SER A 28 -3.26 14.86 5.40
CA SER A 28 -4.48 15.37 6.04
C SER A 28 -5.65 15.59 5.09
N ASP A 29 -5.39 15.76 3.79
CA ASP A 29 -6.42 15.98 2.77
C ASP A 29 -7.34 14.75 2.62
N TYR A 30 -6.86 13.60 3.07
CA TYR A 30 -7.55 12.31 2.98
C TYR A 30 -8.17 11.86 4.31
N LYS A 31 -8.27 12.73 5.31
CA LYS A 31 -8.97 12.42 6.56
C LYS A 31 -10.41 11.97 6.27
N GLY A 32 -10.85 10.89 6.94
CA GLY A 32 -12.13 10.25 6.65
C GLY A 32 -12.09 9.19 5.55
N LYS A 33 -10.95 9.01 4.87
CA LYS A 33 -10.68 7.92 3.92
C LYS A 33 -9.54 7.04 4.43
N TYR A 34 -9.53 5.79 4.00
CA TYR A 34 -8.31 5.01 4.07
C TYR A 34 -7.28 5.57 3.07
N VAL A 35 -5.99 5.41 3.37
CA VAL A 35 -4.89 5.77 2.47
C VAL A 35 -3.95 4.58 2.31
N VAL A 36 -3.69 4.20 1.06
CA VAL A 36 -2.57 3.36 0.65
C VAL A 36 -1.49 4.29 0.15
N LEU A 37 -0.44 4.49 0.97
CA LEU A 37 0.76 5.20 0.57
C LEU A 37 1.83 4.18 0.21
N PHE A 38 2.31 4.20 -1.02
CA PHE A 38 3.37 3.29 -1.45
C PHE A 38 4.54 4.05 -2.04
N PHE A 39 5.74 3.64 -1.64
CA PHE A 39 7.01 4.15 -2.11
C PHE A 39 7.57 3.27 -3.19
N TYR A 40 8.31 3.86 -4.12
CA TYR A 40 9.07 3.13 -5.12
C TYR A 40 10.46 3.79 -5.30
N PRO A 41 11.48 3.01 -5.72
CA PRO A 41 12.85 3.50 -5.78
C PRO A 41 13.06 4.73 -6.65
N MET A 42 12.67 4.65 -7.93
CA MET A 42 13.03 5.65 -8.94
C MET A 42 12.14 5.57 -10.18
N ASP A 43 11.88 6.73 -10.78
CA ASP A 43 11.29 6.87 -12.11
C ASP A 43 12.14 6.20 -13.21
N PHE A 44 11.50 5.82 -14.33
CA PHE A 44 12.16 5.24 -15.51
C PHE A 44 12.96 3.94 -15.28
N THR A 45 12.61 3.17 -14.24
CA THR A 45 13.20 1.85 -13.95
C THR A 45 12.24 0.70 -14.31
N PHE A 46 12.50 -0.53 -13.82
CA PHE A 46 11.90 -1.76 -14.36
C PHE A 46 10.61 -2.20 -13.66
N VAL A 47 10.66 -2.45 -12.34
CA VAL A 47 9.49 -2.94 -11.57
C VAL A 47 8.55 -1.80 -11.17
N CYS A 48 9.09 -0.60 -10.93
CA CYS A 48 8.31 0.57 -10.53
C CYS A 48 7.12 0.89 -11.46
N PRO A 49 7.27 0.95 -12.80
CA PRO A 49 6.14 1.25 -13.67
C PRO A 49 5.07 0.16 -13.63
N THR A 50 5.43 -1.10 -13.38
CA THR A 50 4.44 -2.19 -13.32
C THR A 50 3.56 -2.06 -12.09
N GLU A 51 4.12 -1.70 -10.94
CA GLU A 51 3.37 -1.46 -9.70
C GLU A 51 2.46 -0.25 -9.81
N ILE A 52 3.00 0.89 -10.27
CA ILE A 52 2.25 2.14 -10.40
C ILE A 52 1.07 1.95 -11.36
N CYS A 53 1.29 1.32 -12.52
CA CYS A 53 0.22 1.00 -13.46
C CYS A 53 -0.81 0.06 -12.85
N ALA A 54 -0.39 -1.00 -12.14
CA ALA A 54 -1.32 -1.96 -11.52
C ALA A 54 -2.24 -1.30 -10.48
N PHE A 55 -1.72 -0.37 -9.67
CA PHE A 55 -2.54 0.42 -8.76
C PHE A 55 -3.44 1.42 -9.50
N SER A 56 -2.92 2.13 -10.50
CA SER A 56 -3.67 3.11 -11.30
C SER A 56 -4.85 2.47 -12.03
N ASP A 57 -4.63 1.29 -12.65
CA ASP A 57 -5.64 0.57 -13.43
C ASP A 57 -6.77 0.04 -12.54
N ARG A 58 -6.47 -0.26 -11.28
CA ARG A 58 -7.40 -0.81 -10.30
C ARG A 58 -7.89 0.20 -9.26
N VAL A 59 -7.60 1.49 -9.44
CA VAL A 59 -7.91 2.54 -8.44
C VAL A 59 -9.40 2.59 -8.10
N GLU A 60 -10.28 2.25 -9.04
CA GLU A 60 -11.73 2.22 -8.81
C GLU A 60 -12.16 1.18 -7.77
N GLU A 61 -11.42 0.07 -7.61
CA GLU A 61 -11.66 -0.90 -6.54
C GLU A 61 -11.36 -0.28 -5.16
N PHE A 62 -10.30 0.52 -5.06
CA PHE A 62 -9.96 1.26 -3.84
C PHE A 62 -10.96 2.38 -3.55
N LYS A 63 -11.40 3.12 -4.57
CA LYS A 63 -12.42 4.18 -4.41
C LYS A 63 -13.74 3.62 -3.88
N LYS A 64 -14.18 2.45 -4.35
CA LYS A 64 -15.38 1.76 -3.82
C LYS A 64 -15.25 1.38 -2.34
N LEU A 65 -14.02 1.20 -1.86
CA LEU A 65 -13.70 0.96 -0.45
C LEU A 65 -13.35 2.27 0.30
N ASN A 66 -13.75 3.44 -0.22
CA ASN A 66 -13.43 4.75 0.36
C ASN A 66 -11.92 4.90 0.69
N THR A 67 -11.07 4.47 -0.23
CA THR A 67 -9.61 4.44 -0.08
C THR A 67 -8.92 5.26 -1.16
N GLN A 68 -7.99 6.13 -0.74
CA GLN A 68 -7.06 6.83 -1.63
C GLN A 68 -5.80 5.98 -1.84
N VAL A 69 -5.27 5.95 -3.06
CA VAL A 69 -3.94 5.38 -3.36
C VAL A 69 -2.99 6.49 -3.78
N ILE A 70 -1.77 6.51 -3.23
CA ILE A 70 -0.75 7.54 -3.47
C ILE A 70 0.60 6.85 -3.72
N GLY A 71 1.24 7.14 -4.84
CA GLY A 71 2.62 6.77 -5.11
C GLY A 71 3.58 7.86 -4.63
N CYS A 72 4.78 7.49 -4.18
CA CYS A 72 5.81 8.43 -3.75
C CYS A 72 7.22 7.93 -4.13
N SER A 73 8.07 8.79 -4.66
CA SER A 73 9.51 8.53 -4.75
C SER A 73 10.29 9.81 -4.47
N VAL A 74 11.62 9.70 -4.50
CA VAL A 74 12.54 10.82 -4.31
C VAL A 74 12.72 11.69 -5.57
N ASP A 75 12.05 11.33 -6.67
CA ASP A 75 12.13 12.05 -7.93
C ASP A 75 11.33 13.36 -7.89
N SER A 76 11.62 14.26 -8.85
CA SER A 76 10.90 15.52 -8.95
C SER A 76 9.55 15.37 -9.64
N LYS A 77 8.61 16.27 -9.35
CA LYS A 77 7.31 16.35 -10.05
C LYS A 77 7.45 16.49 -11.57
N PHE A 78 8.55 17.08 -12.05
CA PHE A 78 8.84 17.18 -13.47
C PHE A 78 9.20 15.82 -14.10
N ALA A 79 9.96 15.00 -13.38
CA ALA A 79 10.28 13.63 -13.79
C ALA A 79 9.00 12.78 -13.84
N HIS A 80 8.16 12.86 -12.80
CA HIS A 80 6.87 12.18 -12.77
C HIS A 80 5.99 12.55 -13.96
N LEU A 81 5.84 13.84 -14.27
CA LEU A 81 5.02 14.29 -15.39
C LEU A 81 5.60 13.81 -16.74
N ALA A 82 6.93 13.86 -16.90
CA ALA A 82 7.57 13.30 -18.10
C ALA A 82 7.32 11.79 -18.23
N TRP A 83 7.33 11.06 -17.12
CA TRP A 83 7.13 9.62 -17.11
C TRP A 83 5.67 9.22 -17.38
N ILE A 84 4.71 9.98 -16.84
CA ILE A 84 3.27 9.92 -17.17
C ILE A 84 3.06 10.15 -18.68
N ASN A 85 3.70 11.17 -19.24
CA ASN A 85 3.62 11.48 -20.68
C ASN A 85 4.33 10.46 -21.57
N THR A 86 5.11 9.55 -21.00
CA THR A 86 5.77 8.46 -21.74
C THR A 86 4.80 7.28 -21.90
N PRO A 87 4.59 6.73 -23.12
CA PRO A 87 3.71 5.59 -23.33
C PRO A 87 4.21 4.32 -22.58
N ARG A 88 3.28 3.53 -22.03
CA ARG A 88 3.60 2.26 -21.35
C ARG A 88 4.46 1.29 -22.18
N LYS A 89 4.22 1.23 -23.50
CA LYS A 89 5.03 0.43 -24.44
C LYS A 89 6.51 0.84 -24.53
N LYS A 90 6.85 2.03 -24.02
CA LYS A 90 8.22 2.55 -23.93
C LYS A 90 8.74 2.59 -22.47
N GLY A 91 8.11 1.85 -21.56
CA GLY A 91 8.47 1.85 -20.14
C GLY A 91 7.96 3.07 -19.36
N GLY A 92 7.05 3.86 -19.95
CA GLY A 92 6.37 4.96 -19.26
C GLY A 92 5.14 4.51 -18.48
N LEU A 93 4.40 5.47 -17.93
CA LEU A 93 3.19 5.19 -17.15
C LEU A 93 1.90 5.40 -17.95
N GLY A 94 1.88 6.29 -18.93
CA GLY A 94 0.67 6.67 -19.66
C GLY A 94 -0.36 7.35 -18.74
N GLU A 95 -1.64 7.17 -19.04
CA GLU A 95 -2.74 7.69 -18.22
C GLU A 95 -2.62 7.25 -16.76
N MET A 96 -2.72 8.22 -15.85
CA MET A 96 -2.44 8.06 -14.44
C MET A 96 -3.61 8.54 -13.58
N ASN A 97 -4.16 7.63 -12.79
CA ASN A 97 -5.36 7.85 -11.99
C ASN A 97 -5.07 8.00 -10.48
N ILE A 98 -3.79 8.02 -10.11
CA ILE A 98 -3.33 8.18 -8.73
C ILE A 98 -2.31 9.34 -8.64
N PRO A 99 -2.31 10.10 -7.54
CA PRO A 99 -1.25 11.07 -7.25
C PRO A 99 0.13 10.42 -7.18
N LEU A 100 1.12 11.06 -7.79
CA LEU A 100 2.54 10.74 -7.61
C LEU A 100 3.23 11.90 -6.86
N VAL A 101 3.55 11.67 -5.59
CA VAL A 101 4.22 12.61 -4.69
C VAL A 101 5.73 12.63 -4.97
N ALA A 102 6.27 13.83 -5.13
CA ALA A 102 7.68 14.11 -5.35
C ALA A 102 8.38 14.48 -4.03
N ASP A 103 9.06 13.51 -3.40
CA ASP A 103 9.82 13.69 -2.17
C ASP A 103 11.29 14.05 -2.44
N VAL A 104 11.50 15.14 -3.18
CA VAL A 104 12.85 15.62 -3.57
C VAL A 104 13.74 15.90 -2.35
N ALA A 105 13.14 16.36 -1.26
CA ALA A 105 13.84 16.65 0.00
C ALA A 105 14.16 15.39 0.82
N LYS A 106 13.66 14.22 0.40
CA LYS A 106 13.78 12.92 1.10
C LYS A 106 13.23 12.95 2.53
N ASP A 107 12.30 13.86 2.82
CA ASP A 107 11.69 14.02 4.15
C ASP A 107 10.65 12.91 4.39
N VAL A 108 9.84 12.62 3.37
CA VAL A 108 8.76 11.62 3.48
C VAL A 108 9.34 10.21 3.59
N VAL A 109 10.29 9.83 2.73
CA VAL A 109 10.95 8.51 2.78
C VAL A 109 11.68 8.28 4.10
N THR A 110 12.28 9.33 4.67
CA THR A 110 12.96 9.28 5.97
C THR A 110 11.95 9.12 7.11
N LYS A 111 10.87 9.91 7.12
CA LYS A 111 9.79 9.80 8.12
C LYS A 111 9.16 8.41 8.11
N TYR A 112 9.01 7.84 6.92
CA TYR A 112 8.44 6.50 6.73
C TYR A 112 9.48 5.37 6.80
N GLN A 113 10.75 5.66 7.10
CA GLN A 113 11.83 4.67 7.31
C GLN A 113 11.94 3.66 6.15
N VAL A 114 11.87 4.15 4.92
CA VAL A 114 12.04 3.33 3.71
C VAL A 114 13.28 3.68 2.91
N THR A 115 14.11 4.61 3.38
CA THR A 115 15.35 4.99 2.68
C THR A 115 16.34 3.82 2.67
N VAL A 116 16.93 3.55 1.51
CA VAL A 116 18.10 2.66 1.38
C VAL A 116 19.31 3.41 1.92
N GLU A 117 19.97 2.87 2.95
CA GLU A 117 21.04 3.57 3.69
C GLU A 117 22.47 3.20 3.22
N ASP A 118 22.61 2.11 2.45
CA ASP A 118 23.88 1.60 1.95
C ASP A 118 23.76 1.02 0.53
N GLY A 119 24.89 0.64 -0.06
CA GLY A 119 24.93 0.07 -1.42
C GLY A 119 24.88 1.10 -2.55
N GLU A 120 24.65 0.61 -3.77
CA GLU A 120 24.65 1.43 -5.00
C GLU A 120 23.37 2.28 -5.12
N GLU A 121 22.28 1.82 -4.50
CA GLU A 121 20.97 2.46 -4.53
C GLU A 121 20.74 3.40 -3.33
N VAL A 122 21.80 3.76 -2.60
CA VAL A 122 21.72 4.64 -1.42
C VAL A 122 20.91 5.92 -1.71
N GLY A 123 19.98 6.22 -0.81
CA GLY A 123 19.13 7.40 -0.87
C GLY A 123 17.86 7.24 -1.72
N VAL A 124 17.60 6.11 -2.37
CA VAL A 124 16.27 5.79 -2.92
C VAL A 124 15.36 5.20 -1.84
N ALA A 125 14.08 4.98 -2.14
CA ALA A 125 13.18 4.26 -1.27
C ALA A 125 13.15 2.76 -1.59
N PHE A 126 13.15 1.89 -0.57
CA PHE A 126 12.64 0.53 -0.69
C PHE A 126 11.17 0.54 -1.14
N ARG A 127 10.65 -0.63 -1.55
CA ARG A 127 9.24 -0.81 -1.95
C ARG A 127 8.34 -0.89 -0.72
N GLY A 128 8.30 0.18 0.07
CA GLY A 128 7.47 0.32 1.26
C GLY A 128 6.01 0.65 0.91
N LEU A 129 5.06 0.05 1.59
CA LEU A 129 3.63 0.31 1.46
C LEU A 129 3.01 0.39 2.85
N PHE A 130 2.14 1.38 3.03
CA PHE A 130 1.51 1.71 4.29
C PHE A 130 0.00 1.81 4.09
N ILE A 131 -0.75 1.10 4.94
CA ILE A 131 -2.21 1.26 5.01
C ILE A 131 -2.51 2.11 6.25
N ILE A 132 -3.13 3.25 6.02
CA ILE A 132 -3.49 4.26 7.02
C ILE A 132 -5.02 4.35 7.02
N ASP A 133 -5.64 4.35 8.19
CA ASP A 133 -7.10 4.41 8.29
C ASP A 133 -7.68 5.84 8.21
N LYS A 134 -9.01 5.93 8.33
CA LYS A 134 -9.80 7.18 8.27
C LYS A 134 -9.41 8.22 9.33
N GLU A 135 -8.79 7.78 10.43
CA GLU A 135 -8.35 8.62 11.53
C GLU A 135 -6.88 9.04 11.38
N GLY A 136 -6.19 8.58 10.33
CA GLY A 136 -4.77 8.82 10.12
C GLY A 136 -3.88 7.87 10.93
N ILE A 137 -4.41 6.75 11.41
CA ILE A 137 -3.66 5.76 12.19
C ILE A 137 -3.08 4.69 11.28
N LEU A 138 -1.80 4.39 11.46
CA LEU A 138 -1.10 3.37 10.69
C LEU A 138 -1.56 1.96 11.09
N ARG A 139 -2.03 1.16 10.13
CA ARG A 139 -2.58 -0.18 10.36
C ARG A 139 -1.73 -1.30 9.78
N GLN A 140 -0.97 -1.04 8.73
CA GLN A 140 -0.15 -2.06 8.09
C GLN A 140 1.10 -1.46 7.42
N ILE A 141 2.20 -2.21 7.44
CA ILE A 141 3.46 -1.89 6.76
C ILE A 141 3.92 -3.14 5.99
N THR A 142 4.16 -3.01 4.68
CA THR A 142 4.89 -3.98 3.86
C THR A 142 6.14 -3.30 3.32
N ILE A 143 7.32 -3.91 3.47
CA ILE A 143 8.54 -3.43 2.82
C ILE A 143 9.13 -4.61 2.04
N ASN A 144 9.15 -4.47 0.71
CA ASN A 144 9.86 -5.39 -0.15
C ASN A 144 11.24 -4.82 -0.51
N ASP A 145 12.19 -5.73 -0.70
CA ASP A 145 13.45 -5.41 -1.34
C ASP A 145 13.25 -4.97 -2.81
N LEU A 146 14.23 -4.29 -3.37
CA LEU A 146 14.19 -3.63 -4.68
C LEU A 146 13.77 -4.54 -5.85
N PRO A 147 14.17 -5.82 -5.95
CA PRO A 147 13.79 -6.64 -7.12
C PRO A 147 12.37 -7.22 -7.04
N ILE A 148 11.67 -7.12 -5.91
CA ILE A 148 10.41 -7.85 -5.67
C ILE A 148 9.21 -6.91 -5.65
N GLY A 149 8.40 -6.92 -6.71
CA GLY A 149 7.14 -6.17 -6.78
C GLY A 149 6.10 -6.63 -5.75
N ARG A 150 5.21 -5.72 -5.36
CA ARG A 150 4.08 -5.95 -4.44
C ARG A 150 2.86 -6.51 -5.17
N ASN A 151 1.91 -7.01 -4.38
CA ASN A 151 0.67 -7.59 -4.89
C ASN A 151 -0.54 -6.71 -4.53
N VAL A 152 -1.23 -6.17 -5.54
CA VAL A 152 -2.41 -5.30 -5.39
C VAL A 152 -3.59 -6.06 -4.73
N ASP A 153 -3.75 -7.36 -5.00
CA ASP A 153 -4.82 -8.16 -4.39
C ASP A 153 -4.65 -8.29 -2.87
N GLU A 154 -3.41 -8.37 -2.39
CA GLU A 154 -3.15 -8.44 -0.95
C GLU A 154 -3.49 -7.11 -0.27
N VAL A 155 -3.22 -5.98 -0.93
CA VAL A 155 -3.56 -4.65 -0.40
C VAL A 155 -5.08 -4.48 -0.32
N LEU A 156 -5.80 -4.85 -1.38
CA LEU A 156 -7.27 -4.84 -1.36
C LEU A 156 -7.83 -5.75 -0.27
N ARG A 157 -7.32 -6.98 -0.14
CA ARG A 157 -7.71 -7.93 0.91
C ARG A 157 -7.52 -7.35 2.32
N LEU A 158 -6.40 -6.66 2.55
CA LEU A 158 -6.10 -6.04 3.85
C LEU A 158 -7.05 -4.89 4.15
N ILE A 159 -7.36 -4.02 3.18
CA ILE A 159 -8.34 -2.92 3.36
C ILE A 159 -9.71 -3.51 3.70
N GLU A 160 -10.17 -4.51 2.94
CA GLU A 160 -11.43 -5.19 3.20
C GLU A 160 -11.46 -5.82 4.60
N ALA A 161 -10.33 -6.39 5.07
CA ALA A 161 -10.23 -7.00 6.39
C ALA A 161 -10.30 -5.95 7.52
N PHE A 162 -9.63 -4.81 7.36
CA PHE A 162 -9.72 -3.72 8.33
C PHE A 162 -11.14 -3.15 8.41
N GLN A 163 -11.79 -2.93 7.27
CA GLN A 163 -13.17 -2.44 7.22
C GLN A 163 -14.17 -3.44 7.79
N PHE A 164 -14.00 -4.74 7.51
CA PHE A 164 -14.81 -5.80 8.12
C PHE A 164 -14.67 -5.79 9.65
N HIS A 165 -13.45 -5.66 10.16
CA HIS A 165 -13.22 -5.59 11.61
C HIS A 165 -13.84 -4.33 12.23
N GLU A 166 -13.71 -3.17 11.58
CA GLU A 166 -14.36 -1.92 12.02
C GLU A 166 -15.89 -2.04 12.08
N GLU A 167 -16.49 -2.69 11.09
CA GLU A 167 -17.95 -2.80 10.97
C GLU A 167 -18.55 -3.83 11.94
N HIS A 168 -17.88 -4.98 12.10
CA HIS A 168 -18.46 -6.12 12.81
C HIS A 168 -17.81 -6.40 14.18
N GLY A 169 -16.62 -5.87 14.44
CA GLY A 169 -15.82 -6.19 15.64
C GLY A 169 -15.16 -7.58 15.62
N ASP A 170 -15.54 -8.44 14.67
CA ASP A 170 -14.91 -9.75 14.46
C ASP A 170 -13.48 -9.61 13.93
N VAL A 171 -12.59 -10.52 14.32
CA VAL A 171 -11.23 -10.60 13.77
C VAL A 171 -11.21 -11.41 12.49
N CYS A 172 -10.23 -11.12 11.63
CA CYS A 172 -10.01 -11.81 10.36
C CYS A 172 -8.94 -12.90 10.51
N PRO A 173 -9.29 -14.19 10.34
CA PRO A 173 -8.32 -15.29 10.35
C PRO A 173 -7.29 -15.23 9.20
N ALA A 174 -6.29 -16.11 9.25
CA ALA A 174 -5.32 -16.24 8.16
C ALA A 174 -6.01 -16.54 6.82
N ASN A 175 -5.53 -15.91 5.74
CA ASN A 175 -6.09 -16.02 4.38
C ASN A 175 -7.55 -15.55 4.27
N TRP A 176 -8.08 -14.80 5.24
CA TRP A 176 -9.41 -14.22 5.16
C TRP A 176 -9.54 -13.34 3.92
N LYS A 177 -10.68 -13.47 3.23
CA LYS A 177 -11.10 -12.66 2.08
C LYS A 177 -12.55 -12.26 2.28
N LYS A 178 -12.98 -11.16 1.65
CA LYS A 178 -14.37 -10.71 1.69
C LYS A 178 -15.36 -11.84 1.38
N GLY A 179 -16.41 -11.92 2.19
CA GLY A 179 -17.42 -12.99 2.15
C GLY A 179 -17.07 -14.25 2.94
N LYS A 180 -15.86 -14.37 3.51
CA LYS A 180 -15.51 -15.43 4.46
C LYS A 180 -15.88 -15.05 5.89
N LYS A 181 -16.11 -16.05 6.73
CA LYS A 181 -16.44 -15.87 8.15
C LYS A 181 -15.27 -15.21 8.89
N GLY A 182 -15.57 -14.16 9.65
CA GLY A 182 -14.71 -13.67 10.72
C GLY A 182 -14.77 -14.57 11.95
N MET A 183 -14.07 -14.18 13.00
CA MET A 183 -14.08 -14.87 14.29
C MET A 183 -14.27 -13.85 15.42
N THR A 184 -15.23 -14.10 16.30
CA THR A 184 -15.39 -13.28 17.50
C THR A 184 -14.22 -13.49 18.45
N ALA A 185 -13.59 -12.39 18.89
CA ALA A 185 -12.35 -12.40 19.66
C ALA A 185 -12.59 -12.65 21.17
N ASN A 186 -13.18 -13.78 21.52
CA ASN A 186 -13.22 -14.25 22.91
C ASN A 186 -13.15 -15.79 23.00
N PRO A 187 -12.69 -16.36 24.14
CA PRO A 187 -12.48 -17.79 24.26
C PRO A 187 -13.72 -18.68 24.06
N LYS A 188 -14.92 -18.17 24.36
CA LYS A 188 -16.17 -18.95 24.28
C LYS A 188 -16.73 -18.95 22.86
N ASP A 189 -16.84 -17.78 22.25
CA ASP A 189 -17.47 -17.64 20.94
C ASP A 189 -16.53 -18.00 19.79
N SER A 190 -15.22 -17.88 19.95
CA SER A 190 -14.25 -18.32 18.94
C SER A 190 -14.35 -19.81 18.61
N ILE A 191 -14.82 -20.65 19.54
CA ILE A 191 -15.04 -22.09 19.33
C ILE A 191 -15.97 -22.33 18.14
N LYS A 192 -17.01 -21.50 17.97
CA LYS A 192 -17.95 -21.60 16.83
C LYS A 192 -17.26 -21.44 15.48
N TYR A 193 -16.16 -20.69 15.42
CA TYR A 193 -15.35 -20.58 14.21
C TYR A 193 -14.51 -21.85 14.02
N PHE A 194 -13.80 -22.31 15.07
CA PHE A 194 -12.92 -23.48 14.99
C PHE A 194 -13.66 -24.79 14.66
N GLU A 195 -14.90 -24.95 15.13
CA GLU A 195 -15.76 -26.09 14.76
C GLU A 195 -16.07 -26.16 13.26
N THR A 196 -15.88 -25.07 12.51
CA THR A 196 -16.07 -25.05 11.05
C THR A 196 -14.83 -25.43 10.26
N LEU A 197 -13.69 -25.63 10.92
CA LEU A 197 -12.44 -25.99 10.25
C LEU A 197 -12.34 -27.50 10.07
N GLU A 198 -11.84 -27.92 8.91
CA GLU A 198 -11.50 -29.31 8.66
C GLU A 198 -10.22 -29.70 9.41
N GLU A 199 -10.20 -30.88 10.02
CA GLU A 199 -8.97 -31.39 10.62
C GLU A 199 -7.92 -31.71 9.53
N PRO A 200 -6.63 -31.40 9.77
CA PRO A 200 -5.57 -31.74 8.83
C PRO A 200 -5.55 -33.26 8.59
N THR A 201 -5.85 -33.69 7.36
CA THR A 201 -5.76 -35.11 7.00
C THR A 201 -4.29 -35.54 7.00
N LYS A 202 -3.95 -36.62 7.74
CA LYS A 202 -2.59 -37.16 7.94
C LYS A 202 -1.85 -37.63 6.66
N LYS A 203 -2.27 -37.28 5.44
CA LYS A 203 -1.68 -37.77 4.19
C LYS A 203 -0.89 -36.71 3.44
N ARG A 204 0.25 -36.27 3.99
CA ARG A 204 1.41 -35.91 3.17
C ARG A 204 2.24 -37.17 2.95
N LYS A 205 1.89 -37.98 1.95
CA LYS A 205 2.90 -38.85 1.33
C LYS A 205 3.86 -37.92 0.59
N LEU A 206 5.02 -37.69 1.19
CA LEU A 206 6.19 -37.19 0.46
C LEU A 206 6.52 -38.24 -0.60
N THR A 207 6.03 -38.04 -1.82
CA THR A 207 6.62 -38.70 -2.99
C THR A 207 7.96 -38.01 -3.24
N LYS A 208 9.02 -38.82 -3.18
CA LYS A 208 10.41 -38.45 -3.48
C LYS A 208 10.55 -37.90 -4.89
#